data_AF-A0A4Y2LD61-F1
#
_entry.id   AF-A0A4Y2LD61-F1
#
_cell.length_a   1.000
_cell.length_b   1.000
_cell.length_c   1.000
_cell.angle_alpha   90.00
_cell.angle_beta   90.00
_cell.angle_gamma   90.00
#
_symmetry.space_group_name_H-M   'P 1'
#
loop_
_entity.id
_entity.type
_entity.pdbx_description
1 polymer ?
#
loop_
_entity_poly.entity_id
_entity_poly.type
_entity_poly.pdbx_seq_one_letter_code
_entity_poly.pdbx_strand_id
1 'polypeptide(L)'
;MSSTMSRDKFLSNDKNKQRLINMLCVKFQKGGFVVKEDQEDADYLVIKSGLEIEKMSQCIVVVCEDIDLLVIMKASTKSENIFFLKPGMFYIVQQP
;
A
#
# COMPACT_ATOMS: atom_id res chain seq x y z
N MET A 1 -24.57 13.56 -1.24
CA MET A 1 -23.80 14.76 -1.64
C MET A 1 -22.87 14.35 -2.77
N SER A 2 -22.98 14.96 -3.95
CA SER A 2 -22.03 14.73 -5.04
C SER A 2 -21.02 15.87 -5.06
N SER A 3 -19.73 15.55 -5.17
CA SER A 3 -18.67 16.56 -5.22
C SER A 3 -18.69 17.23 -6.59
N THR A 4 -18.82 18.55 -6.65
CA THR A 4 -18.89 19.32 -7.90
C THR A 4 -17.53 19.46 -8.62
N MET A 5 -16.48 18.83 -8.10
CA MET A 5 -15.09 18.99 -8.53
C MET A 5 -14.47 17.65 -8.92
N SER A 6 -13.60 17.68 -9.94
CA SER A 6 -12.88 16.49 -10.41
C SER A 6 -11.85 16.00 -9.39
N ARG A 7 -11.48 14.71 -9.50
CA ARG A 7 -10.46 14.07 -8.66
C ARG A 7 -9.14 14.85 -8.69
N ASP A 8 -8.64 15.19 -9.86
CA ASP A 8 -7.35 15.87 -10.00
C ASP A 8 -7.37 17.26 -9.35
N LYS A 9 -8.49 17.97 -9.47
CA LYS A 9 -8.69 19.27 -8.82
C LYS A 9 -8.80 19.15 -7.29
N PHE A 10 -9.36 18.05 -6.80
CA PHE A 10 -9.42 17.79 -5.36
C PHE A 10 -8.03 17.45 -4.80
N LEU A 11 -7.30 16.56 -5.48
CA LEU A 11 -5.98 16.08 -5.07
C LEU A 11 -4.84 17.08 -5.30
N SER A 12 -5.02 18.08 -6.17
CA SER A 12 -4.04 19.16 -6.31
C SER A 12 -3.96 20.08 -5.09
N ASN A 13 -4.97 20.07 -4.21
CA ASN A 13 -4.99 20.86 -2.99
C ASN A 13 -4.40 20.08 -1.80
N ASP A 14 -3.33 20.58 -1.20
CA ASP A 14 -2.64 19.89 -0.09
C ASP A 14 -3.52 19.71 1.16
N LYS A 15 -4.38 20.68 1.49
CA LYS A 15 -5.30 20.55 2.63
C LYS A 15 -6.33 19.45 2.40
N ASN A 16 -6.79 19.30 1.15
CA ASN A 16 -7.72 18.23 0.79
C ASN A 16 -7.04 16.85 0.81
N LYS A 17 -5.81 16.74 0.29
CA LYS A 17 -5.00 15.51 0.38
C LYS A 17 -4.82 15.09 1.84
N GLN A 18 -4.35 16.00 2.69
CA GLN A 18 -4.11 15.71 4.10
C GLN A 18 -5.39 15.33 4.84
N ARG A 19 -6.52 16.00 4.56
CA ARG A 19 -7.82 15.61 5.13
C ARG A 19 -8.28 14.23 4.68
N LEU A 20 -8.05 13.88 3.42
CA LEU A 20 -8.39 12.56 2.88
C LEU A 20 -7.54 11.47 3.54
N ILE A 21 -6.22 11.67 3.62
CA ILE A 21 -5.27 10.77 4.29
C ILE A 21 -5.69 10.54 5.74
N ASN A 22 -5.87 11.61 6.52
CA ASN A 22 -6.30 11.52 7.92
C ASN A 22 -7.63 10.77 8.10
N MET A 23 -8.60 11.00 7.20
CA MET A 23 -9.88 10.31 7.24
C MET A 23 -9.72 8.80 7.02
N LEU A 24 -8.91 8.40 6.04
CA LEU A 24 -8.60 7.00 5.77
C LEU A 24 -7.87 6.37 6.95
N CYS A 25 -6.86 7.06 7.48
CA CYS A 25 -6.07 6.65 8.63
C CYS A 25 -6.97 6.30 9.83
N VAL A 26 -7.86 7.23 10.20
CA VAL A 26 -8.84 7.03 11.28
C VAL A 26 -9.79 5.87 10.98
N LYS A 27 -10.22 5.69 9.73
CA LYS A 27 -11.12 4.58 9.34
C LYS A 27 -10.44 3.22 9.49
N PHE A 28 -9.20 3.09 9.02
CA PHE A 28 -8.43 1.84 9.12
C PHE A 28 -8.08 1.53 10.58
N GLN A 29 -7.64 2.53 11.36
CA GLN A 29 -7.38 2.36 12.78
C GLN A 29 -8.64 1.90 13.54
N LYS A 30 -9.81 2.47 13.22
CA LYS A 30 -11.11 2.00 13.79
C LYS A 30 -11.47 0.58 13.37
N GLY A 31 -11.00 0.12 12.22
CA GLY A 31 -11.11 -1.26 11.77
C GLY A 31 -10.14 -2.23 12.46
N GLY A 32 -9.29 -1.74 13.38
CA GLY A 32 -8.28 -2.55 14.08
C GLY A 32 -6.97 -2.71 13.30
N PHE A 33 -6.79 -2.00 12.19
CA PHE A 33 -5.56 -2.04 11.41
C PHE A 33 -4.50 -1.09 12.01
N VAL A 34 -3.25 -1.54 12.02
CA VAL A 34 -2.11 -0.66 12.26
C VAL A 34 -1.87 0.15 10.99
N VAL A 35 -1.90 1.47 11.11
CA VAL A 35 -1.62 2.38 10.00
C VAL A 35 -0.25 3.01 10.21
N LYS A 36 0.59 2.96 9.18
CA LYS A 36 1.84 3.71 9.10
C LYS A 36 1.72 4.66 7.90
N GLU A 37 2.05 5.93 8.10
CA GLU A 37 2.10 6.94 7.06
C GLU A 37 3.50 7.51 6.98
N ASP A 38 3.91 7.93 5.78
CA ASP A 38 5.19 8.61 5.54
C ASP A 38 4.93 9.94 4.82
N GLN A 39 5.70 10.97 5.15
CA GLN A 39 5.56 12.31 4.55
C GLN A 39 6.38 12.45 3.25
N GLU A 40 7.37 11.59 3.03
CA GLU A 40 8.29 11.65 1.91
C GLU A 40 8.00 10.53 0.90
N ASP A 41 8.03 9.26 1.33
CA ASP A 41 7.93 8.11 0.44
C ASP A 41 7.21 6.92 1.09
N ALA A 42 5.95 6.73 0.68
CA ALA A 42 5.14 5.60 1.11
C ALA A 42 5.63 4.26 0.54
N ASP A 43 6.23 4.25 -0.65
CA ASP A 43 6.70 3.03 -1.31
C ASP A 43 7.88 2.43 -0.54
N TYR A 44 8.82 3.28 -0.13
CA TYR A 44 9.92 2.88 0.75
C TYR A 44 9.41 2.28 2.07
N LEU A 45 8.40 2.89 2.69
CA LEU A 45 7.84 2.41 3.95
C LEU A 45 7.20 1.01 3.80
N VAL A 46 6.53 0.75 2.68
CA VAL A 46 5.94 -0.55 2.37
C VAL A 46 7.02 -1.61 2.16
N ILE A 47 8.05 -1.32 1.36
CA ILE A 47 9.17 -2.25 1.12
C ILE A 47 9.89 -2.57 2.43
N LYS A 48 10.20 -1.55 3.23
CA LYS A 48 10.89 -1.71 4.51
C LYS A 48 10.06 -2.56 5.49
N SER A 49 8.77 -2.27 5.62
CA SER A 49 7.89 -3.05 6.51
C SER A 49 7.76 -4.50 6.04
N GLY A 50 7.64 -4.73 4.73
CA GLY A 50 7.62 -6.09 4.17
C GLY A 50 8.91 -6.85 4.48
N LEU A 51 10.07 -6.24 4.28
CA LEU A 51 11.36 -6.89 4.57
C LEU A 51 11.57 -7.17 6.07
N GLU A 52 11.09 -6.30 6.95
CA GLU A 52 11.14 -6.51 8.40
C GLU A 52 10.28 -7.71 8.83
N ILE A 53 9.06 -7.83 8.30
CA ILE A 53 8.16 -8.95 8.59
C ILE A 53 8.71 -10.25 7.98
N GLU A 54 9.34 -10.18 6.81
CA GLU A 54 9.85 -11.37 6.10
C GLU A 54 10.98 -12.02 6.90
N LYS A 55 11.85 -11.20 7.49
CA LYS A 55 12.91 -11.65 8.41
C LYS A 55 12.35 -12.39 9.63
N MET A 56 11.10 -12.14 10.01
CA MET A 56 10.41 -12.89 11.08
C MET A 56 9.86 -14.24 10.57
N SER A 57 10.25 -14.68 9.37
CA SER A 57 9.82 -15.92 8.71
C SER A 57 8.30 -16.02 8.53
N GLN A 58 7.64 -14.87 8.40
CA GLN A 58 6.21 -14.80 8.15
C GLN A 58 5.94 -14.67 6.64
N CYS A 59 4.90 -15.35 6.18
CA CYS A 59 4.35 -15.15 4.85
C CYS A 59 3.68 -13.78 4.76
N ILE A 60 3.96 -13.04 3.69
CA ILE A 60 3.47 -11.68 3.49
C ILE A 60 2.69 -11.60 2.19
N VAL A 61 1.54 -10.93 2.24
CA VAL A 61 0.78 -10.53 1.05
C VAL A 61 0.83 -9.01 0.95
N VAL A 62 1.43 -8.50 -0.11
CA VAL A 62 1.42 -7.06 -0.43
C VAL A 62 0.32 -6.79 -1.43
N VAL A 63 -0.63 -5.92 -1.03
CA VAL A 63 -1.73 -5.51 -1.90
C VAL A 63 -1.38 -4.15 -2.51
N CYS A 64 -1.10 -4.12 -3.81
CA CYS A 64 -0.69 -2.90 -4.51
C CYS A 64 -1.00 -3.00 -6.01
N GLU A 65 -1.24 -1.86 -6.67
CA GLU A 65 -1.41 -1.83 -8.13
C GLU A 65 -0.11 -1.59 -8.89
N ASP A 66 0.91 -1.04 -8.20
CA ASP A 66 2.17 -0.57 -8.76
C ASP A 66 3.16 -1.73 -8.95
N ILE A 67 3.52 -1.99 -10.22
CA ILE A 67 4.42 -3.08 -10.60
C ILE A 67 5.86 -2.78 -10.18
N ASP A 68 6.26 -1.50 -10.19
CA ASP A 68 7.60 -1.09 -9.82
C ASP A 68 7.91 -1.45 -8.36
N LEU A 69 6.92 -1.31 -7.46
CA LEU A 69 7.03 -1.71 -6.06
C LEU A 69 7.30 -3.22 -5.91
N LEU A 70 6.60 -4.04 -6.69
CA LEU A 70 6.81 -5.49 -6.78
C LEU A 70 8.24 -5.82 -7.22
N VAL A 71 8.72 -5.16 -8.28
CA VAL A 71 10.06 -5.39 -8.84
C VAL A 71 11.14 -5.06 -7.80
N ILE A 72 11.04 -3.89 -7.17
CA ILE A 72 12.01 -3.45 -6.16
C ILE A 72 12.02 -4.40 -4.96
N MET A 73 10.85 -4.82 -4.50
CA MET A 73 10.73 -5.69 -3.34
C MET A 73 11.26 -7.10 -3.64
N LYS A 74 11.01 -7.65 -4.84
CA LYS A 74 11.61 -8.94 -5.26
C LYS A 74 13.12 -8.85 -5.46
N ALA A 75 13.64 -7.71 -5.90
CA ALA A 75 15.09 -7.49 -5.95
C ALA A 75 15.72 -7.36 -4.54
N SER A 76 14.95 -6.91 -3.56
CA SER A 76 15.42 -6.64 -2.18
C SER A 76 15.49 -7.88 -1.29
N THR A 77 14.84 -8.99 -1.65
CA THR A 77 14.89 -10.24 -0.88
C THR A 77 14.78 -11.47 -1.78
N LYS A 78 15.51 -12.52 -1.41
CA LYS A 78 15.46 -13.82 -2.09
C LYS A 78 14.33 -14.70 -1.58
N SER A 79 13.55 -14.23 -0.62
CA SER A 79 12.46 -14.98 -0.03
C SER A 79 11.39 -15.33 -1.07
N GLU A 80 10.88 -16.55 -0.95
CA GLU A 80 9.72 -17.02 -1.72
C GLU A 80 8.41 -16.80 -0.96
N ASN A 81 8.48 -16.34 0.29
CA ASN A 81 7.32 -16.15 1.18
C ASN A 81 6.61 -14.80 1.00
N ILE A 82 6.82 -14.14 -0.14
CA ILE A 82 6.21 -12.84 -0.44
C ILE A 82 5.31 -12.99 -1.67
N PHE A 83 4.04 -12.68 -1.47
CA PHE A 83 3.00 -12.71 -2.49
C PHE A 83 2.49 -11.31 -2.77
N PHE A 84 2.11 -11.06 -4.01
CA PHE A 84 1.57 -9.77 -4.43
C PHE A 84 0.15 -9.96 -4.94
N LEU A 85 -0.75 -9.10 -4.49
CA LEU A 85 -2.14 -9.07 -4.90
C LEU A 85 -2.45 -7.72 -5.52
N LYS A 86 -2.81 -7.72 -6.80
CA LYS A 86 -3.29 -6.52 -7.46
C LYS A 86 -4.79 -6.34 -7.18
N PRO A 87 -5.21 -5.29 -6.46
CA PRO A 87 -6.63 -5.04 -6.25
C PRO A 87 -7.31 -4.70 -7.58
N GLY A 88 -8.57 -5.10 -7.76
CA GLY A 88 -9.36 -4.80 -8.96
C GLY A 88 -9.19 -5.76 -10.15
N MET A 89 -8.20 -6.67 -10.13
CA MET A 89 -8.07 -7.75 -11.12
C MET A 89 -8.13 -9.10 -10.41
N PHE A 90 -9.19 -9.87 -10.63
CA PHE A 90 -9.34 -11.23 -10.09
C PHE A 90 -8.44 -12.22 -10.82
N TYR A 91 -7.14 -12.22 -10.55
CA TYR A 91 -6.31 -13.40 -10.81
C TYR A 91 -5.39 -13.63 -9.61
N ILE A 92 -5.72 -14.64 -8.82
CA ILE A 92 -4.76 -15.28 -7.92
C ILE A 92 -3.75 -15.92 -8.86
N VAL A 93 -2.58 -15.29 -9.02
CA VAL A 93 -1.47 -15.94 -9.69
C VAL A 93 -0.85 -16.90 -8.69
N GLN A 94 -1.50 -18.05 -8.52
CA GLN A 94 -0.79 -19.25 -8.11
C GLN A 94 -0.15 -19.80 -9.37
N GLN A 95 1.18 -19.85 -9.38
CA GLN A 95 1.91 -20.65 -10.34
C GLN A 95 2.99 -21.46 -9.61
N PRO A 96 3.33 -22.63 -10.17
CA PRO A 96 3.50 -23.91 -9.45
C PRO A 96 4.77 -24.05 -8.63
#